data_AF-A0A820KKB5-F1
#
_entry.id   AF-A0A820KKB5-F1
#
_cell.length_a   1.000
_cell.length_b   1.000
_cell.length_c   1.000
_cell.angle_alpha   90.00
_cell.angle_beta   90.00
_cell.angle_gamma   90.00
#
_symmetry.space_group_name_H-M   'P 1'
#
loop_
_entity.id
_entity.type
_entity.pdbx_description
1 polymer ?
#
loop_
_entity_poly.entity_id
_entity_poly.type
_entity_poly.pdbx_seq_one_letter_code
_entity_poly.pdbx_strand_id
1 'polypeptide(L)'
;MKTSTISLLIYRTILCILLSASVVQLCDLGYYIPSDDTSTQCVVCTAGYFCAADTKTPDSTIRIACQAGTYQPYIGGTSAEDCLPCPIGTANENVGETSCPKCTSGTYSDTSGAFECTKCTRGTYLLGEGATSSQSCKKCPHGYPCTRFA
;
A
#
# COMPACT_ATOMS: atom_id res chain seq x y z
N MET A 1 -36.61 -10.26 -54.75
CA MET A 1 -36.95 -10.54 -53.33
C MET A 1 -35.76 -11.19 -52.59
N LYS A 2 -34.59 -10.55 -52.51
CA LYS A 2 -33.37 -11.11 -51.87
C LYS A 2 -32.63 -10.13 -50.94
N THR A 3 -33.18 -8.96 -50.67
CA THR A 3 -32.54 -7.91 -49.85
C THR A 3 -32.80 -8.08 -48.34
N SER A 4 -33.78 -8.90 -47.94
CA SER A 4 -34.21 -9.01 -46.53
C SER A 4 -33.33 -9.90 -45.66
N THR A 5 -32.69 -10.93 -46.22
CA THR A 5 -31.84 -11.86 -45.46
C THR A 5 -30.46 -11.28 -45.17
N ILE A 6 -29.94 -10.42 -46.05
CA ILE A 6 -28.65 -9.74 -45.88
C ILE A 6 -28.72 -8.72 -44.74
N SER A 7 -29.78 -7.91 -44.66
CA SER A 7 -29.98 -6.99 -43.52
C SER A 7 -30.13 -7.71 -42.18
N LEU A 8 -30.79 -8.88 -42.15
CA LEU A 8 -30.98 -9.64 -40.91
C LEU A 8 -29.68 -10.31 -40.44
N LEU A 9 -28.83 -10.76 -41.38
CA LEU A 9 -27.50 -11.30 -41.08
C LEU A 9 -26.55 -10.21 -40.58
N ILE A 10 -26.58 -9.02 -41.19
CA ILE A 10 -25.80 -7.86 -40.73
C ILE A 10 -26.26 -7.40 -39.34
N TYR A 11 -27.57 -7.38 -39.08
CA TYR A 11 -28.10 -7.05 -37.76
C TYR A 11 -27.68 -8.08 -36.71
N ARG A 12 -27.71 -9.38 -37.05
CA ARG A 12 -27.27 -10.45 -36.15
C ARG A 12 -25.77 -10.44 -35.90
N THR A 13 -24.94 -10.11 -36.89
CA THR A 13 -23.49 -9.98 -36.67
C THR A 13 -23.16 -8.71 -35.89
N ILE A 14 -23.80 -7.57 -36.15
CA ILE A 14 -23.64 -6.35 -35.34
C ILE A 14 -24.11 -6.60 -33.90
N LEU A 15 -25.27 -7.22 -33.71
CA LEU A 15 -25.77 -7.57 -32.38
C LEU A 15 -24.85 -8.59 -31.69
N CYS A 16 -24.29 -9.56 -32.41
CA CYS A 16 -23.29 -10.48 -31.87
C CYS A 16 -22.00 -9.75 -31.49
N ILE A 17 -21.51 -8.81 -32.29
CA ILE A 17 -20.33 -7.97 -32.01
C ILE A 17 -20.59 -7.05 -30.80
N LEU A 18 -21.81 -6.52 -30.66
CA LEU A 18 -22.23 -5.72 -29.50
C LEU A 18 -22.50 -6.57 -28.25
N LEU A 19 -22.87 -7.85 -28.41
CA LEU A 19 -23.07 -8.82 -27.33
C LEU A 19 -21.77 -9.56 -26.93
N SER A 20 -20.76 -9.58 -27.82
CA SER A 20 -19.42 -10.15 -27.59
C SER A 20 -18.37 -9.11 -27.26
N ALA A 21 -18.67 -7.82 -27.45
CA ALA A 21 -17.92 -6.74 -26.84
C ALA A 21 -18.30 -6.73 -25.35
N SER A 22 -17.59 -7.54 -24.57
CA SER A 22 -17.49 -7.29 -23.13
C SER A 22 -17.14 -5.81 -22.99
N VAL A 23 -18.08 -4.98 -22.55
CA VAL A 23 -17.76 -3.64 -22.08
C VAL A 23 -16.89 -3.86 -20.85
N VAL A 24 -15.58 -3.88 -21.07
CA VAL A 24 -14.62 -3.92 -19.98
C VAL A 24 -14.92 -2.70 -19.13
N GLN A 25 -15.32 -2.94 -17.88
CA GLN A 25 -15.48 -1.88 -16.91
C GLN A 25 -14.06 -1.47 -16.49
N LEU A 26 -13.51 -0.43 -17.11
CA LEU A 26 -12.27 0.18 -16.63
C LEU A 26 -12.61 1.15 -15.50
N CYS A 27 -11.87 1.04 -14.39
CA CYS A 27 -11.91 2.03 -13.33
C CYS A 27 -10.81 3.08 -13.53
N ASP A 28 -11.11 4.32 -13.18
CA ASP A 28 -10.11 5.39 -13.16
C ASP A 28 -8.97 5.07 -12.16
N LEU A 29 -7.82 5.74 -12.33
CA LEU A 29 -6.71 5.63 -11.37
C LEU A 29 -7.20 5.93 -9.95
N GLY A 30 -6.71 5.16 -8.98
CA GLY A 30 -7.18 5.27 -7.58
C GLY A 30 -8.47 4.51 -7.29
N TYR A 31 -9.01 3.75 -8.25
CA TYR A 31 -10.16 2.85 -8.08
C TYR A 31 -9.84 1.45 -8.59
N TYR A 32 -10.37 0.41 -7.94
CA TYR A 32 -10.22 -0.99 -8.35
C TYR A 32 -11.56 -1.72 -8.36
N ILE A 33 -11.60 -2.85 -9.06
CA ILE A 33 -12.72 -3.79 -9.02
C ILE A 33 -12.36 -4.90 -8.04
N PRO A 34 -13.13 -5.10 -6.95
CA PRO A 34 -12.94 -6.26 -6.06
C PRO A 34 -13.09 -7.56 -6.83
N SER A 35 -12.21 -8.53 -6.58
CA SER A 35 -12.19 -9.85 -7.22
C SER A 35 -13.37 -10.77 -6.83
N ASP A 36 -14.42 -10.21 -6.25
CA ASP A 36 -15.65 -10.94 -5.98
C ASP A 36 -16.35 -11.18 -7.32
N ASP A 37 -16.67 -12.44 -7.65
CA ASP A 37 -17.12 -12.94 -8.97
C ASP A 37 -18.31 -12.21 -9.64
N THR A 38 -18.87 -11.17 -9.00
CA THR A 38 -20.03 -10.41 -9.49
C THR A 38 -19.90 -8.89 -9.37
N SER A 39 -18.81 -8.35 -8.79
CA SER A 39 -18.69 -6.90 -8.61
C SER A 39 -18.25 -6.23 -9.90
N THR A 40 -19.12 -5.41 -10.48
CA THR A 40 -18.79 -4.47 -11.58
C THR A 40 -18.59 -3.05 -11.07
N GLN A 41 -18.61 -2.85 -9.74
CA GLN A 41 -18.49 -1.54 -9.13
C GLN A 41 -17.02 -1.18 -8.90
N CYS A 42 -16.63 0.01 -9.38
CA CYS A 42 -15.36 0.63 -9.03
C CYS A 42 -15.38 1.08 -7.57
N VAL A 43 -14.42 0.57 -6.80
CA VAL A 43 -14.22 0.90 -5.39
C VAL A 43 -12.95 1.73 -5.26
N VAL A 44 -13.02 2.84 -4.52
CA VAL A 44 -11.85 3.68 -4.25
C VAL A 44 -10.78 2.90 -3.50
N CYS A 45 -9.52 3.14 -3.82
CA CYS A 45 -8.40 2.55 -3.08
C CYS A 45 -8.43 3.02 -1.63
N THR A 46 -8.40 2.09 -0.69
CA THR A 46 -8.36 2.43 0.73
C THR A 46 -6.96 2.83 1.16
N ALA A 47 -6.85 3.58 2.26
CA ALA A 47 -5.58 3.89 2.89
C ALA A 47 -4.77 2.60 3.15
N GLY A 48 -3.44 2.70 3.05
CA GLY A 48 -2.51 1.57 3.04
C GLY A 48 -2.30 0.95 1.66
N TYR A 49 -3.07 1.34 0.65
CA TYR A 49 -3.01 0.76 -0.70
C TYR A 49 -2.96 1.84 -1.77
N PHE A 50 -2.51 1.44 -2.95
CA PHE A 50 -2.65 2.19 -4.19
C PHE A 50 -3.20 1.28 -5.29
N CYS A 51 -3.89 1.89 -6.25
CA CYS A 51 -4.61 1.24 -7.30
C CYS A 51 -4.06 1.78 -8.62
N ALA A 52 -3.08 1.06 -9.16
CA ALA A 52 -2.42 1.39 -10.42
C ALA A 52 -3.06 0.64 -11.59
N ALA A 53 -3.12 1.30 -12.75
CA ALA A 53 -3.34 0.63 -14.01
C ALA A 53 -2.13 -0.28 -14.28
N ASP A 54 -2.38 -1.52 -14.62
CA ASP A 54 -1.31 -2.46 -14.93
C ASP A 54 -0.94 -2.38 -16.42
N THR A 55 0.27 -2.84 -16.75
CA THR A 55 0.74 -2.92 -18.14
C THR A 55 0.57 -4.32 -18.73
N LYS A 56 0.02 -5.27 -17.95
CA LYS A 56 -0.04 -6.71 -18.29
C LYS A 56 -1.47 -7.21 -18.55
N THR A 57 -2.47 -6.64 -17.90
CA THR A 57 -3.89 -6.93 -18.11
C THR A 57 -4.68 -5.62 -18.00
N PRO A 58 -4.76 -4.80 -19.08
CA PRO A 58 -5.39 -3.46 -19.09
C PRO A 58 -6.84 -3.35 -18.55
N ASP A 59 -7.40 -4.47 -18.10
CA ASP A 59 -8.77 -4.76 -17.68
C ASP A 59 -8.97 -4.78 -16.16
N SER A 60 -7.95 -4.63 -15.31
CA SER A 60 -8.22 -4.51 -13.86
C SER A 60 -7.20 -3.64 -13.16
N THR A 61 -7.63 -2.50 -12.62
CA THR A 61 -6.82 -1.78 -11.64
C THR A 61 -6.62 -2.70 -10.44
N ILE A 62 -5.36 -3.02 -10.12
CA ILE A 62 -5.03 -3.93 -9.03
C ILE A 62 -4.83 -3.12 -7.77
N ARG A 63 -5.47 -3.53 -6.67
CA ARG A 63 -5.21 -2.97 -5.34
C ARG A 63 -3.88 -3.53 -4.81
N ILE A 64 -2.88 -2.67 -4.67
CA ILE A 64 -1.52 -3.04 -4.25
C ILE A 64 -1.25 -2.42 -2.87
N ALA A 65 -0.81 -3.24 -1.93
CA ALA A 65 -0.45 -2.78 -0.59
C ALA A 65 0.88 -2.00 -0.60
N CYS A 66 0.94 -0.92 0.16
CA CYS A 66 2.21 -0.27 0.48
C CYS A 66 3.14 -1.27 1.18
N GLN A 67 4.40 -1.32 0.75
CA GLN A 67 5.35 -2.29 1.25
C GLN A 67 5.89 -1.89 2.63
N ALA A 68 6.54 -2.84 3.32
CA ALA A 68 7.23 -2.56 4.57
C ALA A 68 8.20 -1.37 4.42
N GLY A 69 8.31 -0.57 5.48
CA GLY A 69 9.02 0.71 5.47
C GLY A 69 8.23 1.86 4.82
N THR A 70 7.05 1.62 4.28
CA THR A 70 6.16 2.66 3.74
C THR A 70 4.76 2.59 4.33
N TYR A 71 3.98 3.65 4.15
CA TYR A 71 2.60 3.75 4.58
C TYR A 71 1.82 4.69 3.65
N GLN A 72 0.50 4.55 3.60
CA GLN A 72 -0.36 5.47 2.86
C GLN A 72 -1.51 5.90 3.77
N PRO A 73 -1.52 7.14 4.29
CA PRO A 73 -2.59 7.61 5.17
C PRO A 73 -3.87 7.99 4.42
N TYR A 74 -3.82 8.17 3.10
CA TYR A 74 -4.92 8.68 2.29
C TYR A 74 -5.58 7.60 1.43
N ILE A 75 -6.86 7.78 1.14
CA ILE A 75 -7.57 6.99 0.12
C ILE A 75 -7.22 7.48 -1.29
N GLY A 76 -7.48 6.65 -2.29
CA GLY A 76 -7.33 7.01 -3.70
C GLY A 76 -5.89 7.00 -4.22
N GLY A 77 -4.98 6.29 -3.55
CA GLY A 77 -3.62 6.09 -4.05
C GLY A 77 -3.64 5.51 -5.47
N THR A 78 -2.84 6.08 -6.36
CA THR A 78 -2.80 5.79 -7.79
C THR A 78 -1.54 5.04 -8.22
N SER A 79 -0.46 5.17 -7.45
CA SER A 79 0.82 4.53 -7.74
C SER A 79 1.65 4.26 -6.47
N ALA A 80 2.77 3.57 -6.64
CA ALA A 80 3.65 3.21 -5.53
C ALA A 80 4.27 4.44 -4.85
N GLU A 81 4.40 5.55 -5.57
CA GLU A 81 4.91 6.83 -5.07
C GLU A 81 3.97 7.47 -4.03
N ASP A 82 2.70 7.08 -4.03
CA ASP A 82 1.74 7.51 -3.02
C ASP A 82 1.98 6.81 -1.66
N CYS A 83 2.77 5.72 -1.64
CA CYS A 83 3.25 5.11 -0.40
C CYS A 83 4.43 5.92 0.16
N LEU A 84 4.15 6.70 1.20
CA LEU A 84 5.13 7.54 1.89
C LEU A 84 6.11 6.67 2.68
N PRO A 85 7.42 6.97 2.67
CA PRO A 85 8.37 6.28 3.54
C PRO A 85 8.09 6.60 5.02
N CYS A 86 8.29 5.63 5.90
CA CYS A 86 8.20 5.85 7.34
C CYS A 86 9.18 6.97 7.76
N PRO A 87 8.74 8.02 8.45
CA PRO A 87 9.63 9.06 8.94
C PRO A 87 10.61 8.49 9.98
N ILE A 88 11.74 9.16 10.16
CA ILE A 88 12.69 8.84 11.25
C ILE A 88 11.96 8.79 12.60
N GLY A 89 12.42 7.90 13.48
CA GLY A 89 11.76 7.61 14.75
C GLY A 89 10.55 6.68 14.64
N THR A 90 10.16 6.29 13.43
CA THR A 90 9.12 5.28 13.18
C THR A 90 9.67 4.17 12.29
N ALA A 91 9.00 3.03 12.32
CA ALA A 91 9.27 1.94 11.40
C ALA A 91 8.00 1.13 11.16
N ASN A 92 7.94 0.39 10.06
CA ASN A 92 6.82 -0.48 9.76
C ASN A 92 7.27 -1.78 9.07
N GLU A 93 7.06 -2.92 9.72
CA GLU A 93 7.38 -4.24 9.16
C GLU A 93 6.27 -4.84 8.29
N ASN A 94 5.05 -4.31 8.39
CA ASN A 94 3.87 -4.82 7.73
C ASN A 94 3.63 -4.15 6.37
N VAL A 95 2.88 -4.83 5.51
CA VAL A 95 2.33 -4.24 4.28
C VAL A 95 0.94 -3.66 4.54
N GLY A 96 0.54 -2.67 3.75
CA GLY A 96 -0.83 -2.16 3.79
C GLY A 96 -1.12 -1.17 4.92
N GLU A 97 -0.08 -0.58 5.50
CA GLU A 97 -0.23 0.26 6.70
C GLU A 97 -0.62 1.69 6.38
N THR A 98 -1.41 2.27 7.28
CA THR A 98 -1.91 3.65 7.16
C THR A 98 -1.08 4.65 7.95
N SER A 99 -0.16 4.16 8.77
CA SER A 99 0.79 4.95 9.56
C SER A 99 1.96 4.07 9.98
N CYS A 100 3.11 4.67 10.30
CA CYS A 100 4.24 3.93 10.85
C CYS A 100 4.27 4.07 12.39
N PRO A 101 4.28 2.96 13.14
CA PRO A 101 4.41 3.01 14.59
C PRO A 101 5.75 3.61 15.02
N LYS A 102 5.74 4.31 16.16
CA LYS A 102 6.96 4.86 16.76
C LYS A 102 7.87 3.75 17.27
N CYS A 103 9.17 3.96 17.15
CA CYS A 103 10.15 3.12 17.81
C CYS A 103 9.97 3.18 19.33
N THR A 104 9.80 2.03 19.96
CA THR A 104 9.55 1.91 21.41
C THR A 104 10.83 2.15 22.22
N SER A 105 10.71 2.17 23.55
CA SER A 105 11.88 2.27 24.44
C SER A 105 12.96 1.24 24.10
N GLY A 106 14.21 1.66 24.26
CA GLY A 106 15.38 0.87 23.87
C GLY A 106 15.64 0.81 22.36
N THR A 107 14.83 1.44 21.51
CA THR A 107 15.00 1.43 20.05
C THR A 107 14.92 2.84 19.43
N TYR A 108 15.45 2.99 18.23
CA TYR A 108 15.44 4.24 17.45
C TYR A 108 15.39 3.92 15.95
N SER A 109 15.01 4.90 15.13
CA SER A 109 15.11 4.81 13.66
C SER A 109 15.68 6.13 13.15
N ASP A 110 16.87 6.09 12.55
CA ASP A 110 17.54 7.26 12.00
C ASP A 110 17.42 7.36 10.48
N THR A 111 16.72 6.41 9.87
CA THR A 111 16.61 6.27 8.42
C THR A 111 15.16 6.37 7.99
N SER A 112 14.88 7.23 7.01
CA SER A 112 13.56 7.29 6.38
C SER A 112 13.29 6.00 5.60
N GLY A 113 12.09 5.46 5.73
CA GLY A 113 11.71 4.21 5.09
C GLY A 113 12.12 2.96 5.88
N ALA A 114 12.40 3.09 7.18
CA ALA A 114 12.78 1.96 8.02
C ALA A 114 11.64 0.95 8.17
N PHE A 115 11.94 -0.32 7.96
CA PHE A 115 11.01 -1.43 8.23
C PHE A 115 11.10 -1.93 9.68
N GLU A 116 12.23 -1.72 10.36
CA GLU A 116 12.43 -2.09 11.75
C GLU A 116 13.16 -0.97 12.52
N CYS A 117 12.85 -0.82 13.80
CA CYS A 117 13.59 0.06 14.70
C CYS A 117 14.89 -0.59 15.17
N THR A 118 15.98 0.17 15.11
CA THR A 118 17.31 -0.27 15.55
C THR A 118 17.41 -0.24 17.08
N LYS A 119 17.87 -1.35 17.68
CA LYS A 119 18.10 -1.43 19.12
C LYS A 119 19.31 -0.60 19.54
N CYS A 120 19.21 0.03 20.71
CA CYS A 120 20.36 0.64 21.36
C CYS A 120 21.46 -0.41 21.64
N THR A 121 22.72 0.01 21.53
CA THR A 121 23.86 -0.88 21.73
C THR A 121 23.93 -1.36 23.19
N ARG A 122 24.49 -2.55 23.39
CA ARG A 122 24.61 -3.14 24.73
C ARG A 122 25.36 -2.20 25.68
N GLY A 123 24.83 -2.02 26.89
CA GLY A 123 25.37 -1.06 27.86
C GLY A 123 24.79 0.36 27.74
N THR A 124 23.81 0.54 26.86
CA THR A 124 23.01 1.77 26.77
C THR A 124 21.52 1.47 26.91
N TYR A 125 20.75 2.49 27.28
CA TYR A 125 19.29 2.45 27.43
C TYR A 125 18.68 3.69 26.77
N LEU A 126 17.42 3.59 26.37
CA LEU A 126 16.66 4.71 25.82
C LEU A 126 15.26 4.69 26.39
N LEU A 127 14.85 5.83 26.95
CA LEU A 127 13.52 6.04 27.50
C LEU A 127 12.66 6.81 26.51
N GLY A 128 11.37 6.48 26.47
CA GLY A 128 10.41 7.10 25.56
C GLY A 128 10.38 6.45 24.19
N GLU A 129 9.54 7.01 23.32
CA GLU A 129 9.28 6.50 21.98
C GLU A 129 9.68 7.53 20.91
N GLY A 130 9.88 7.08 19.68
CA GLY A 130 10.11 7.98 18.55
C GLY A 130 11.53 8.51 18.43
N ALA A 131 12.51 7.83 19.02
CA ALA A 131 13.90 8.27 18.95
C ALA A 131 14.46 8.19 17.52
N THR A 132 15.11 9.27 17.09
CA THR A 132 15.57 9.44 15.69
C THR A 132 17.07 9.21 15.50
N SER A 133 17.79 8.84 16.56
CA SER A 133 19.24 8.70 16.51
C SER A 133 19.77 7.81 17.64
N SER A 134 20.83 7.07 17.32
CA SER A 134 21.65 6.31 18.29
C SER A 134 22.20 7.18 19.43
N GLN A 135 22.36 8.48 19.21
CA GLN A 135 22.84 9.43 20.22
C GLN A 135 21.86 9.59 21.38
N SER A 136 20.59 9.23 21.18
CA SER A 136 19.58 9.20 22.24
C SER A 136 19.77 8.04 23.22
N CYS A 137 20.57 7.03 22.86
CA CYS A 137 20.92 5.92 23.73
C CYS A 137 21.91 6.37 24.81
N LYS A 138 21.46 6.40 26.07
CA LYS A 138 22.24 6.82 27.23
C LYS A 138 23.01 5.65 27.81
N LYS A 139 24.27 5.87 28.21
CA LYS A 139 25.05 4.83 28.91
C LYS A 139 24.43 4.49 30.27
N CYS A 140 24.40 3.21 30.60
CA CYS A 140 23.95 2.74 31.89
C CYS A 140 24.98 3.12 32.98
N PRO A 141 24.53 3.60 34.16
CA PRO A 141 25.45 3.92 35.26
C PRO A 141 26.28 2.70 35.67
N HIS A 142 27.55 2.94 36.05
CA HIS A 142 28.42 1.87 36.53
C HIS A 142 27.78 1.11 37.70
N GLY A 143 27.81 -0.22 37.62
CA GLY A 143 27.25 -1.09 38.66
C GLY A 143 25.74 -1.33 38.56
N TYR A 144 25.03 -0.74 37.59
CA TYR A 144 23.59 -0.96 37.39
C TYR A 144 23.29 -1.58 36.02
N PRO A 145 22.47 -2.64 35.93
CA PRO A 145 22.05 -3.19 34.66
C PRO A 145 21.09 -2.24 33.94
N CYS A 146 21.18 -2.18 32.60
CA CYS A 146 20.33 -1.32 31.77
C CYS A 146 18.83 -1.66 31.87
N THR A 147 18.50 -2.90 32.22
CA THR A 147 17.11 -3.36 32.43
C THR A 147 16.38 -2.62 33.56
N ARG A 148 17.10 -1.89 34.42
CA ARG A 148 16.49 -1.03 35.45
C ARG A 148 15.94 0.30 34.90
N PHE A 149 16.23 0.63 33.65
CA PHE A 149 15.94 1.91 33.00
C PHE A 149 15.29 1.72 31.61
N ALA A 150 14.76 0.52 31.32
CA ALA A 150 14.15 0.14 30.05
C ALA A 150 12.63 0.03 30.18
#